data_AF-A0A9D4ZYI9-F1
#
_entry.id   AF-A0A9D4ZYI9-F1
#
_cell.length_a   1.000
_cell.length_b   1.000
_cell.length_c   1.000
_cell.angle_alpha   90.00
_cell.angle_beta   90.00
_cell.angle_gamma   90.00
#
_symmetry.space_group_name_H-M   'P 1'
#
loop_
_entity.id
_entity.type
_entity.pdbx_description
1 polymer ?
#
loop_
_entity_poly.entity_id
_entity_poly.type
_entity_poly.pdbx_seq_one_letter_code
_entity_poly.pdbx_strand_id
1 'polypeptide(L)'
;MGASLSELEQQHQHPLGASLSELEQQHQHSQSQPKKKHHQPKEPPIKTKVKLRLSSTGKNLLLSPQQNIEPSRKVVQKGPAVKAKYETQSAQLSFPHNFERILMDADSPVDISSKEKLFDELHDGVYLHDKTQLYWVDKKTNANCFVLFARALSITWAENPIYWKWIPQNDEGDGMPELAELKKVCWLGVHGKFDTRKLSPGILYQVRFYVVLKDSAQGWELPINVRLVLPGGKKQQHKVNLMEMLRVGWTVVPVGEFVAGEKDGGEMEISLFEYDGGTWKQGLVIGGIAIKPKE
;
A
#
# COMPACT_ATOMS: atom_id res chain seq x y z
N MET A 1 -33.40 51.41 -32.12
CA MET A 1 -34.63 52.22 -32.00
C MET A 1 -35.68 51.29 -31.41
N GLY A 2 -36.17 51.39 -30.19
CA GLY A 2 -36.14 52.38 -29.12
C GLY A 2 -37.40 52.10 -28.33
N ALA A 3 -37.30 51.29 -27.26
CA ALA A 3 -38.44 51.04 -26.36
C ALA A 3 -38.41 52.10 -25.27
N SER A 4 -39.42 52.97 -25.26
CA SER A 4 -39.60 54.02 -24.26
C SER A 4 -40.16 53.42 -22.97
N LEU A 5 -39.50 53.78 -21.88
CA LEU A 5 -40.04 53.81 -20.52
C LEU A 5 -41.20 54.81 -20.45
N SER A 6 -42.28 54.44 -19.76
CA SER A 6 -42.90 55.26 -18.70
C SER A 6 -44.15 54.57 -18.14
N GLU A 7 -44.30 54.62 -16.82
CA GLU A 7 -45.56 54.45 -16.05
C GLU A 7 -46.02 53.02 -15.72
N LEU A 8 -45.45 52.47 -14.64
CA LEU A 8 -46.24 51.90 -13.53
C LEU A 8 -45.35 51.73 -12.28
N GLU A 9 -45.08 52.83 -11.60
CA GLU A 9 -44.73 52.83 -10.17
C GLU A 9 -46.01 53.06 -9.37
N GLN A 10 -46.30 52.22 -8.37
CA GLN A 10 -46.26 52.65 -6.97
C GLN A 10 -46.65 51.56 -5.96
N GLN A 11 -45.88 51.56 -4.86
CA GLN A 11 -46.17 51.09 -3.50
C GLN A 11 -45.99 49.59 -3.16
N HIS A 12 -44.88 49.24 -2.51
CA HIS A 12 -44.81 49.21 -1.03
C HIS A 12 -43.37 48.96 -0.52
N GLN A 13 -43.03 49.67 0.57
CA GLN A 13 -41.76 49.66 1.29
C GLN A 13 -41.52 48.40 2.16
N HIS A 14 -40.26 47.94 2.13
CA HIS A 14 -39.38 47.33 3.16
C HIS A 14 -39.84 47.28 4.64
N PRO A 15 -39.33 46.34 5.50
CA PRO A 15 -37.89 46.29 5.81
C PRO A 15 -37.19 44.94 6.10
N LEU A 16 -35.86 45.05 6.05
CA LEU A 16 -34.80 44.14 6.46
C LEU A 16 -34.80 43.81 7.96
N GLY A 17 -34.23 42.66 8.32
CA GLY A 17 -33.50 42.47 9.58
C GLY A 17 -34.08 41.41 10.51
N ALA A 18 -33.58 40.19 10.44
CA ALA A 18 -33.65 39.24 11.55
C ALA A 18 -32.28 39.17 12.23
N SER A 19 -32.28 39.47 13.53
CA SER A 19 -31.11 39.50 14.41
C SER A 19 -30.66 38.08 14.78
N LEU A 20 -29.35 37.89 14.95
CA LEU A 20 -28.70 36.66 15.42
C LEU A 20 -29.09 36.22 16.85
N SER A 21 -30.00 36.95 17.51
CA SER A 21 -30.52 36.63 18.84
C SER A 21 -31.83 35.82 18.85
N GLU A 22 -32.48 35.60 17.69
CA GLU A 22 -33.78 34.89 17.60
C GLU A 22 -33.67 33.40 17.24
N LEU A 23 -32.47 32.93 16.85
CA LEU A 23 -32.21 31.49 16.58
C LEU A 23 -31.74 30.70 17.82
N GLU A 24 -31.41 31.38 18.92
CA GLU A 24 -30.90 30.72 20.15
C GLU A 24 -31.98 30.37 21.19
N GLN A 25 -33.24 30.76 20.99
CA GLN A 25 -34.33 30.45 21.94
C GLN A 25 -35.17 29.20 21.59
N GLN A 26 -34.88 28.49 20.49
CA GLN A 26 -35.54 27.21 20.16
C GLN A 26 -34.78 25.96 20.62
N HIS A 27 -33.66 26.08 21.34
CA HIS A 27 -32.89 24.94 21.84
C HIS A 27 -33.00 24.66 23.35
N GLN A 28 -33.89 25.34 24.07
CA GLN A 28 -34.16 25.09 25.49
C GLN A 28 -35.61 24.70 25.75
N HIS A 29 -36.05 23.52 25.29
CA HIS A 29 -37.11 22.74 25.93
C HIS A 29 -37.17 21.32 25.36
N SER A 30 -36.29 20.42 25.84
CA SER A 30 -36.62 19.01 26.08
C SER A 30 -35.46 18.32 26.80
N GLN A 31 -35.40 18.44 28.12
CA GLN A 31 -34.63 17.52 28.96
C GLN A 31 -35.60 16.78 29.87
N SER A 32 -35.79 15.49 29.60
CA SER A 32 -36.36 14.54 30.55
C SER A 32 -35.49 13.28 30.56
N GLN A 33 -34.77 13.07 31.66
CA GLN A 33 -34.00 11.85 31.96
C GLN A 33 -34.91 10.66 32.27
N PRO A 34 -34.45 9.42 32.01
CA PRO A 34 -34.76 8.31 32.89
C PRO A 34 -33.51 7.70 33.56
N LYS A 35 -33.80 7.07 34.69
CA LYS A 35 -32.90 6.64 35.78
C LYS A 35 -31.85 5.60 35.37
N LYS A 36 -30.64 5.76 35.92
CA LYS A 36 -29.50 4.83 35.86
C LYS A 36 -29.83 3.50 36.55
N LYS A 37 -29.65 2.37 35.85
CA LYS A 37 -29.32 1.08 36.47
C LYS A 37 -27.84 0.80 36.16
N HIS A 38 -27.04 0.59 37.22
CA HIS A 38 -25.64 0.19 37.11
C HIS A 38 -25.54 -1.20 36.46
N HIS A 39 -24.89 -1.26 35.31
CA HIS A 39 -24.24 -2.46 34.78
C HIS A 39 -22.80 -2.08 34.44
N GLN A 40 -21.84 -2.75 35.09
CA GLN A 40 -20.42 -2.65 34.77
C GLN A 40 -20.20 -3.05 33.29
N PRO A 41 -19.44 -2.27 32.50
CA PRO A 41 -18.97 -2.76 31.21
C PRO A 41 -17.89 -3.82 31.47
N LYS A 42 -18.12 -5.04 30.98
CA LYS A 42 -17.06 -6.04 30.84
C LYS A 42 -16.08 -5.52 29.78
N GLU A 43 -14.79 -5.46 30.13
CA GLU A 43 -13.72 -5.11 29.21
C GLU A 43 -13.75 -6.03 27.97
N PRO A 44 -13.65 -5.48 26.74
CA PRO A 44 -13.47 -6.30 25.55
C PRO A 44 -12.05 -6.90 25.56
N PRO A 45 -11.88 -8.14 25.06
CA PRO A 45 -10.58 -8.80 25.09
C PRO A 45 -9.57 -8.06 24.19
N ILE A 46 -8.35 -8.06 24.70
CA ILE A 46 -7.09 -7.53 24.16
C ILE A 46 -7.03 -7.69 22.63
N LYS A 47 -6.92 -6.56 21.91
CA LYS A 47 -6.69 -6.55 20.46
C LYS A 47 -5.29 -7.11 20.18
N THR A 48 -5.24 -8.26 19.53
CA THR A 48 -4.03 -8.89 19.01
C THR A 48 -3.31 -7.93 18.05
N LYS A 49 -2.06 -7.56 18.38
CA LYS A 49 -1.13 -6.78 17.53
C LYS A 49 -0.93 -7.51 16.19
N VAL A 50 -1.37 -6.91 15.08
CA VAL A 50 -1.04 -7.40 13.72
C VAL A 50 0.21 -6.66 13.25
N LYS A 51 1.37 -7.33 13.38
CA LYS A 51 2.62 -6.92 12.73
C LYS A 51 2.43 -7.06 11.22
N LEU A 52 2.78 -6.03 10.44
CA LEU A 52 3.05 -6.17 9.00
C LEU A 52 4.21 -7.17 8.84
N ARG A 53 3.88 -8.46 8.76
CA ARG A 53 4.80 -9.51 8.33
C ARG A 53 4.55 -9.69 6.83
N LEU A 54 5.39 -9.09 6.01
CA LEU A 54 5.60 -9.57 4.65
C LEU A 54 6.33 -10.92 4.79
N SER A 55 5.56 -12.00 4.85
CA SER A 55 6.12 -13.35 4.99
C SER A 55 6.80 -13.76 3.69
N SER A 56 8.13 -13.68 3.64
CA SER A 56 8.91 -14.61 2.83
C SER A 56 8.86 -15.96 3.54
N THR A 57 8.28 -16.98 2.90
CA THR A 57 8.54 -18.43 3.06
C THR A 57 7.23 -19.22 2.91
N GLY A 58 7.05 -19.83 1.75
CA GLY A 58 6.24 -21.04 1.62
C GLY A 58 6.93 -22.18 2.36
N LYS A 59 6.23 -22.79 3.31
CA LYS A 59 6.57 -24.09 3.89
C LYS A 59 5.32 -24.95 3.91
N ASN A 60 5.37 -25.98 3.07
CA ASN A 60 4.47 -27.13 3.08
C ASN A 60 4.39 -27.71 4.49
N LEU A 61 3.16 -27.99 4.95
CA LEU A 61 2.92 -28.88 6.08
C LEU A 61 2.31 -30.17 5.52
N LEU A 62 3.09 -31.23 5.70
CA LEU A 62 2.75 -32.64 5.49
C LEU A 62 1.43 -33.00 6.19
N LEU A 63 0.65 -33.85 5.53
CA LEU A 63 -0.15 -34.89 6.18
C LEU A 63 0.18 -36.22 5.49
N SER A 64 0.86 -37.10 6.23
CA SER A 64 0.96 -38.53 5.94
C SER A 64 -0.08 -39.26 6.77
N PRO A 65 -0.61 -40.39 6.27
CA PRO A 65 -0.78 -41.56 7.14
C PRO A 65 0.03 -42.76 6.64
N GLN A 66 0.62 -43.47 7.60
CA GLN A 66 1.29 -44.77 7.42
C GLN A 66 0.24 -45.90 7.28
N GLN A 67 0.51 -46.94 6.48
CA GLN A 67 0.77 -48.32 6.96
C GLN A 67 0.86 -49.37 5.83
N ASN A 68 1.91 -50.19 5.94
CA ASN A 68 2.12 -51.60 5.56
C ASN A 68 1.82 -52.11 4.13
N ILE A 69 2.85 -52.75 3.53
CA ILE A 69 2.91 -54.21 3.19
C ILE A 69 4.36 -54.56 2.81
N GLU A 70 4.84 -55.70 3.31
CA GLU A 70 6.16 -56.32 3.12
C GLU A 70 6.31 -57.10 1.77
N PRO A 71 7.46 -57.70 1.41
CA PRO A 71 8.11 -57.51 0.11
C PRO A 71 7.91 -58.66 -0.89
N SER A 72 8.19 -58.41 -2.18
CA SER A 72 8.47 -59.49 -3.13
C SER A 72 9.56 -59.13 -4.14
N ARG A 73 10.45 -60.10 -4.35
CA ARG A 73 11.65 -60.11 -5.20
C ARG A 73 11.34 -59.78 -6.67
N LYS A 74 12.27 -59.11 -7.38
CA LYS A 74 13.19 -59.76 -8.36
C LYS A 74 14.06 -58.77 -9.17
N VAL A 75 15.34 -59.15 -9.23
CA VAL A 75 16.28 -59.15 -10.37
C VAL A 75 17.04 -57.87 -10.75
N VAL A 76 18.36 -58.06 -10.66
CA VAL A 76 19.52 -57.27 -11.08
C VAL A 76 19.55 -57.02 -12.58
N GLN A 77 19.92 -55.80 -13.01
CA GLN A 77 20.86 -55.59 -14.12
C GLN A 77 21.77 -54.37 -13.84
N LYS A 78 23.09 -54.60 -13.94
CA LYS A 78 24.16 -53.62 -13.79
C LYS A 78 24.35 -52.85 -15.11
N GLY A 79 24.28 -51.52 -15.06
CA GLY A 79 24.77 -50.60 -16.10
C GLY A 79 25.91 -49.72 -15.55
N PRO A 80 26.82 -49.21 -16.39
CA PRO A 80 28.11 -48.69 -15.95
C PRO A 80 27.99 -47.36 -15.19
N ALA A 81 28.83 -47.24 -14.16
CA ALA A 81 28.97 -46.04 -13.34
C ALA A 81 29.53 -44.87 -14.16
N VAL A 82 28.64 -43.98 -14.61
CA VAL A 82 29.02 -42.63 -15.01
C VAL A 82 29.21 -41.84 -13.72
N LYS A 83 30.46 -41.57 -13.33
CA LYS A 83 30.77 -40.61 -12.28
C LYS A 83 30.33 -39.24 -12.75
N ALA A 84 29.10 -38.86 -12.44
CA ALA A 84 28.67 -37.48 -12.47
C ALA A 84 29.58 -36.72 -11.50
N LYS A 85 30.45 -35.88 -12.05
CA LYS A 85 31.12 -34.83 -11.30
C LYS A 85 30.01 -33.90 -10.82
N TYR A 86 29.60 -34.05 -9.57
CA TYR A 86 28.89 -32.99 -8.88
C TYR A 86 29.93 -31.91 -8.57
N GLU A 87 30.20 -31.08 -9.58
CA GLU A 87 30.72 -29.74 -9.32
C GLU A 87 29.59 -28.99 -8.63
N THR A 88 29.65 -28.97 -7.30
CA THR A 88 29.00 -27.95 -6.49
C THR A 88 29.58 -26.61 -6.95
N GLN A 89 28.96 -26.01 -7.95
CA GLN A 89 29.14 -24.60 -8.23
C GLN A 89 28.58 -23.86 -7.02
N SER A 90 29.46 -23.48 -6.11
CA SER A 90 29.22 -22.32 -5.25
C SER A 90 28.89 -21.17 -6.19
N ALA A 91 27.61 -20.90 -6.41
CA ALA A 91 27.16 -19.74 -7.17
C ALA A 91 27.78 -18.52 -6.50
N GLN A 92 28.78 -17.93 -7.14
CA GLN A 92 29.30 -16.64 -6.71
C GLN A 92 28.14 -15.65 -6.89
N LEU A 93 27.43 -15.32 -5.81
CA LEU A 93 26.35 -14.34 -5.82
C LEU A 93 26.89 -13.04 -6.45
N SER A 94 26.52 -12.68 -7.68
CA SER A 94 26.94 -11.39 -8.23
C SER A 94 26.36 -10.27 -7.35
N PHE A 95 27.06 -9.14 -7.22
CA PHE A 95 26.50 -8.02 -6.48
C PHE A 95 25.16 -7.58 -7.10
N PRO A 96 24.17 -7.16 -6.30
CA PRO A 96 22.88 -6.70 -6.81
C PRO A 96 23.05 -5.46 -7.68
N HIS A 97 22.13 -5.28 -8.63
CA HIS A 97 22.23 -4.18 -9.59
C HIS A 97 22.25 -2.81 -8.90
N ASN A 98 23.21 -1.94 -9.25
CA ASN A 98 23.30 -0.56 -8.74
C ASN A 98 23.25 -0.41 -7.20
N PHE A 99 23.57 -1.46 -6.43
CA PHE A 99 23.38 -1.45 -4.99
C PHE A 99 24.16 -0.32 -4.30
N GLU A 100 25.42 -0.07 -4.71
CA GLU A 100 26.26 1.01 -4.14
C GLU A 100 25.57 2.37 -4.23
N ARG A 101 24.98 2.68 -5.40
CA ARG A 101 24.26 3.93 -5.62
C ARG A 101 22.98 4.00 -4.80
N ILE A 102 22.28 2.89 -4.63
CA ILE A 102 21.06 2.83 -3.81
C ILE A 102 21.41 3.04 -2.34
N LEU A 103 22.51 2.47 -1.86
CA LEU A 103 22.94 2.57 -0.46
C LEU A 103 23.48 3.96 -0.08
N MET A 104 23.79 4.83 -1.04
CA MET A 104 24.08 6.25 -0.74
C MET A 104 22.89 6.98 -0.09
N ASP A 105 21.67 6.48 -0.32
CA ASP A 105 20.43 7.03 0.21
C ASP A 105 20.01 6.37 1.55
N ALA A 106 20.84 5.49 2.12
CA ALA A 106 20.50 4.71 3.31
C ALA A 106 20.50 5.55 4.60
N ASP A 107 19.49 5.33 5.45
CA ASP A 107 19.33 6.07 6.71
C ASP A 107 20.34 5.64 7.78
N SER A 108 20.90 4.44 7.65
CA SER A 108 21.92 3.87 8.54
C SER A 108 23.06 3.28 7.70
N PRO A 109 24.31 3.31 8.20
CA PRO A 109 25.42 2.64 7.53
C PRO A 109 25.15 1.13 7.40
N VAL A 110 25.47 0.58 6.22
CA VAL A 110 25.39 -0.85 5.91
C VAL A 110 26.78 -1.48 6.01
N ASP A 111 26.92 -2.63 6.67
CA ASP A 111 28.21 -3.32 6.81
C ASP A 111 28.63 -3.98 5.49
N ILE A 112 29.52 -3.30 4.77
CA ILE A 112 30.12 -3.78 3.51
C ILE A 112 31.47 -4.50 3.71
N SER A 113 31.83 -4.87 4.95
CA SER A 113 33.14 -5.48 5.26
C SER A 113 33.32 -6.88 4.66
N SER A 114 32.21 -7.61 4.44
CA SER A 114 32.22 -8.87 3.72
C SER A 114 30.97 -8.98 2.84
N LYS A 115 31.08 -9.84 1.83
CA LYS A 115 29.99 -10.09 0.90
C LYS A 115 28.77 -10.70 1.61
N GLU A 116 29.01 -11.63 2.51
CA GLU A 116 27.99 -12.34 3.28
C GLU A 116 27.19 -11.37 4.15
N LYS A 117 27.88 -10.50 4.90
CA LYS A 117 27.23 -9.50 5.75
C LYS A 117 26.41 -8.50 4.94
N LEU A 118 26.94 -8.03 3.81
CA LEU A 118 26.20 -7.18 2.90
C LEU A 118 24.91 -7.86 2.45
N PHE A 119 24.98 -9.13 2.02
CA PHE A 119 23.77 -9.85 1.60
C PHE A 119 22.79 -10.06 2.75
N ASP A 120 23.26 -10.37 3.96
CA ASP A 120 22.39 -10.50 5.13
C ASP A 120 21.59 -9.21 5.39
N GLU A 121 22.26 -8.05 5.40
CA GLU A 121 21.59 -6.76 5.56
C GLU A 121 20.65 -6.42 4.39
N LEU A 122 21.10 -6.64 3.14
CA LEU A 122 20.27 -6.39 1.96
C LEU A 122 19.04 -7.30 1.90
N HIS A 123 19.11 -8.50 2.47
CA HIS A 123 17.98 -9.42 2.54
C HIS A 123 17.01 -9.09 3.67
N ASP A 124 17.50 -8.54 4.78
CA ASP A 124 16.65 -8.08 5.89
C ASP A 124 15.96 -6.75 5.57
N GLY A 125 16.62 -5.92 4.76
CA GLY A 125 16.08 -4.69 4.19
C GLY A 125 16.69 -3.43 4.81
N VAL A 126 16.91 -2.43 3.96
CA VAL A 126 17.56 -1.15 4.29
C VAL A 126 16.56 -0.03 4.06
N TYR A 127 16.33 0.79 5.10
CA TYR A 127 15.51 1.98 4.98
C TYR A 127 16.27 3.10 4.28
N LEU A 128 15.58 3.79 3.38
CA LEU A 128 16.11 4.89 2.61
C LEU A 128 15.22 6.12 2.79
N HIS A 129 15.82 7.30 2.60
CA HIS A 129 15.13 8.58 2.53
C HIS A 129 14.20 8.84 3.72
N ASP A 130 14.77 8.92 4.93
CA ASP A 130 14.04 9.17 6.18
C ASP A 130 12.93 8.13 6.43
N LYS A 131 13.25 6.86 6.16
CA LYS A 131 12.38 5.69 6.30
C LYS A 131 11.11 5.73 5.46
N THR A 132 11.07 6.58 4.42
CA THR A 132 9.94 6.65 3.50
C THR A 132 10.01 5.57 2.42
N GLN A 133 11.16 4.91 2.26
CA GLN A 133 11.32 3.75 1.38
C GLN A 133 12.03 2.60 2.09
N LEU A 134 11.74 1.38 1.67
CA LEU A 134 12.47 0.17 2.07
C LEU A 134 13.01 -0.52 0.83
N TYR A 135 14.31 -0.73 0.79
CA TYR A 135 15.02 -1.48 -0.25
C TYR A 135 15.44 -2.85 0.30
N TRP A 136 15.26 -3.91 -0.47
CA TRP A 136 15.84 -5.21 -0.16
C TRP A 136 16.14 -6.00 -1.44
N VAL A 137 16.92 -7.06 -1.31
CA VAL A 137 17.25 -7.97 -2.41
C VAL A 137 16.50 -9.27 -2.22
N ASP A 138 15.79 -9.72 -3.25
CA ASP A 138 15.11 -11.01 -3.21
C ASP A 138 16.11 -12.17 -3.18
N LYS A 139 15.98 -13.05 -2.19
CA LYS A 139 16.93 -14.16 -1.94
C LYS A 139 17.01 -15.16 -3.10
N LYS A 140 15.93 -15.32 -3.89
CA LYS A 140 15.87 -16.33 -4.95
C LYS A 140 16.42 -15.80 -6.27
N THR A 141 16.06 -14.57 -6.60
CA THR A 141 16.34 -13.96 -7.91
C THR A 141 17.53 -13.01 -7.88
N ASN A 142 18.03 -12.64 -6.70
CA ASN A 142 19.03 -11.60 -6.49
C ASN A 142 18.60 -10.23 -7.08
N ALA A 143 17.28 -10.04 -7.25
CA ALA A 143 16.73 -8.84 -7.84
C ALA A 143 16.33 -7.82 -6.78
N ASN A 144 16.54 -6.55 -7.10
CA ASN A 144 16.20 -5.44 -6.21
C ASN A 144 14.69 -5.32 -6.04
N CYS A 145 14.25 -5.04 -4.83
CA CYS A 145 12.86 -4.86 -4.46
C CYS A 145 12.69 -3.58 -3.65
N PHE A 146 11.52 -2.96 -3.76
CA PHE A 146 11.25 -1.70 -3.09
C PHE A 146 9.83 -1.65 -2.53
N VAL A 147 9.69 -0.94 -1.41
CA VAL A 147 8.42 -0.39 -0.92
C VAL A 147 8.57 1.12 -0.83
N LEU A 148 7.61 1.85 -1.40
CA LEU A 148 7.38 3.26 -1.13
C LEU A 148 6.28 3.35 -0.08
N PHE A 149 6.60 3.79 1.14
CA PHE A 149 5.60 3.96 2.20
C PHE A 149 4.70 5.16 1.92
N ALA A 150 3.57 5.25 2.64
CA ALA A 150 2.59 6.32 2.44
C ALA A 150 3.20 7.74 2.49
N ARG A 151 4.24 7.95 3.30
CA ARG A 151 4.99 9.22 3.38
C ARG A 151 5.82 9.55 2.14
N ALA A 152 6.17 8.57 1.31
CA ALA A 152 6.80 8.81 0.01
C ALA A 152 5.79 9.13 -1.10
N LEU A 153 4.48 9.10 -0.81
CA LEU A 153 3.43 9.30 -1.80
C LEU A 153 2.91 10.73 -1.80
N SER A 154 2.59 11.24 -2.98
CA SER A 154 1.81 12.46 -3.15
C SER A 154 0.33 12.12 -3.01
N ILE A 155 -0.25 12.44 -1.86
CA ILE A 155 -1.67 12.21 -1.55
C ILE A 155 -2.41 13.55 -1.57
N THR A 156 -3.50 13.62 -2.31
CA THR A 156 -4.28 14.87 -2.45
C THR A 156 -4.90 15.26 -1.11
N TRP A 157 -4.58 16.47 -0.65
CA TRP A 157 -5.02 17.06 0.64
C TRP A 157 -4.54 16.34 1.91
N ALA A 158 -3.44 15.61 1.86
CA ALA A 158 -2.94 14.79 2.97
C ALA A 158 -2.54 15.58 4.23
N GLU A 159 -2.29 16.86 4.06
CA GLU A 159 -1.87 17.83 5.07
C GLU A 159 -3.08 18.38 5.83
N ASN A 160 -4.29 18.19 5.29
CA ASN A 160 -5.51 18.62 5.93
C ASN A 160 -6.06 17.51 6.85
N PRO A 161 -6.03 17.70 8.18
CA PRO A 161 -6.45 16.67 9.15
C PRO A 161 -7.95 16.36 9.10
N ILE A 162 -8.75 17.19 8.44
CA ILE A 162 -10.18 16.92 8.17
C ILE A 162 -10.33 15.77 7.17
N TYR A 163 -9.40 15.66 6.22
CA TYR A 163 -9.47 14.71 5.11
C TYR A 163 -8.60 13.48 5.33
N TRP A 164 -7.45 13.63 5.98
CA TRP A 164 -6.51 12.54 6.22
C TRP A 164 -6.00 12.53 7.65
N LYS A 165 -5.68 11.33 8.15
CA LYS A 165 -5.01 11.13 9.43
C LYS A 165 -3.79 10.27 9.19
N TRP A 166 -2.64 10.74 9.64
CA TRP A 166 -1.43 9.93 9.71
C TRP A 166 -1.46 9.06 10.98
N ILE A 167 -1.23 7.77 10.81
CA ILE A 167 -1.26 6.78 11.89
C ILE A 167 0.15 6.25 12.09
N PRO A 168 0.76 6.44 13.28
CA PRO A 168 1.97 5.74 13.66
C PRO A 168 1.71 4.23 13.69
N GLN A 169 2.55 3.44 13.05
CA GLN A 169 2.31 2.00 12.92
C GLN A 169 2.42 1.25 14.27
N ASN A 170 3.05 1.82 15.31
CA ASN A 170 3.02 1.33 16.70
C ASN A 170 3.19 2.49 17.70
N ASP A 171 2.60 2.38 18.90
CA ASP A 171 2.76 3.34 20.01
C ASP A 171 4.10 3.16 20.79
N GLU A 172 4.95 2.19 20.41
CA GLU A 172 6.12 1.75 21.19
C GLU A 172 7.48 2.06 20.54
N GLY A 173 7.56 2.93 19.53
CA GLY A 173 8.88 3.33 19.01
C GLY A 173 8.86 4.38 17.90
N ASP A 174 9.84 5.28 17.98
CA ASP A 174 10.14 6.29 16.97
C ASP A 174 10.71 5.62 15.70
N GLY A 175 10.03 5.76 14.58
CA GLY A 175 10.57 5.40 13.27
C GLY A 175 10.07 4.12 12.60
N MET A 176 8.83 3.69 12.85
CA MET A 176 8.10 2.85 11.87
C MET A 176 7.33 3.75 10.87
N PRO A 177 7.22 3.35 9.60
CA PRO A 177 6.59 4.17 8.58
C PRO A 177 5.11 4.43 8.91
N GLU A 178 4.70 5.70 8.84
CA GLU A 178 3.31 6.09 9.09
C GLU A 178 2.39 5.63 7.96
N LEU A 179 1.16 5.29 8.33
CA LEU A 179 0.08 4.94 7.40
C LEU A 179 -0.82 6.16 7.18
N ALA A 180 -1.43 6.28 6.00
CA ALA A 180 -2.40 7.34 5.72
C ALA A 180 -3.83 6.80 5.78
N GLU A 181 -4.62 7.25 6.77
CA GLU A 181 -6.05 6.95 6.87
C GLU A 181 -6.90 8.07 6.26
N LEU A 182 -7.74 7.72 5.30
CA LEU A 182 -8.72 8.60 4.69
C LEU A 182 -9.90 8.83 5.62
N LYS A 183 -10.08 10.07 6.05
CA LYS A 183 -11.18 10.50 6.92
C LYS A 183 -12.44 10.79 6.13
N LYS A 184 -12.38 11.62 5.08
CA LYS A 184 -13.53 11.89 4.20
C LYS A 184 -13.12 12.69 2.97
N VAL A 185 -13.30 12.17 1.75
CA VAL A 185 -13.12 12.95 0.49
C VAL A 185 -14.12 12.54 -0.57
N CYS A 186 -14.52 13.43 -1.48
CA CYS A 186 -15.25 13.06 -2.70
C CYS A 186 -14.30 12.81 -3.89
N TRP A 187 -13.14 13.50 -3.89
CA TRP A 187 -12.07 13.36 -4.88
C TRP A 187 -10.88 12.62 -4.24
N LEU A 188 -10.55 11.42 -4.74
CA LEU A 188 -9.44 10.60 -4.24
C LEU A 188 -8.29 10.60 -5.26
N GLY A 189 -7.10 11.05 -4.86
CA GLY A 189 -5.89 10.99 -5.69
C GLY A 189 -4.65 10.66 -4.88
N VAL A 190 -4.01 9.54 -5.20
CA VAL A 190 -2.78 9.04 -4.58
C VAL A 190 -1.78 8.72 -5.69
N HIS A 191 -0.59 9.30 -5.62
CA HIS A 191 0.44 9.18 -6.65
C HIS A 191 1.79 8.82 -6.06
N GLY A 192 2.50 7.89 -6.69
CA GLY A 192 3.87 7.54 -6.39
C GLY A 192 4.74 7.69 -7.63
N LYS A 193 6.01 8.00 -7.42
CA LYS A 193 7.04 8.08 -8.46
C LYS A 193 8.19 7.19 -8.09
N PHE A 194 8.78 6.53 -9.07
CA PHE A 194 9.90 5.62 -8.83
C PHE A 194 10.88 5.61 -9.99
N ASP A 195 12.17 5.67 -9.69
CA ASP A 195 13.23 5.55 -10.70
C ASP A 195 13.51 4.08 -11.02
N THR A 196 13.04 3.65 -12.19
CA THR A 196 13.19 2.25 -12.67
C THR A 196 14.65 1.83 -12.86
N ARG A 197 15.61 2.76 -12.91
CA ARG A 197 17.06 2.45 -12.96
C ARG A 197 17.59 1.83 -11.67
N LYS A 198 16.82 1.89 -10.58
CA LYS A 198 17.11 1.19 -9.33
C LYS A 198 16.69 -0.30 -9.37
N LEU A 199 15.94 -0.74 -10.39
CA LEU A 199 15.50 -2.13 -10.55
C LEU A 199 16.52 -2.99 -11.30
N SER A 200 16.54 -4.28 -11.02
CA SER A 200 17.41 -5.23 -11.74
C SER A 200 16.92 -5.41 -13.18
N PRO A 201 17.75 -5.15 -14.20
CA PRO A 201 17.34 -5.25 -15.59
C PRO A 201 16.98 -6.67 -16.02
N GLY A 202 16.11 -6.79 -17.02
CA GLY A 202 15.65 -8.07 -17.58
C GLY A 202 14.63 -8.81 -16.71
N ILE A 203 14.28 -8.29 -15.54
CA ILE A 203 13.34 -8.93 -14.61
C ILE A 203 11.92 -8.40 -14.85
N LEU A 204 10.94 -9.31 -14.84
CA LEU A 204 9.52 -8.98 -14.83
C LEU A 204 9.11 -8.54 -13.42
N TYR A 205 8.78 -7.27 -13.28
CA TYR A 205 8.29 -6.65 -12.06
C TYR A 205 6.77 -6.56 -12.04
N GLN A 206 6.22 -6.62 -10.84
CA GLN A 206 4.84 -6.30 -10.54
C GLN A 206 4.76 -5.12 -9.56
N VAL A 207 3.81 -4.23 -9.80
CA VAL A 207 3.55 -3.02 -9.00
C VAL A 207 2.20 -3.17 -8.32
N ARG A 208 2.17 -3.00 -6.99
CA ARG A 208 0.99 -3.24 -6.16
C ARG A 208 0.85 -2.20 -5.06
N PHE A 209 -0.36 -1.69 -4.83
CA PHE A 209 -0.68 -0.94 -3.61
C PHE A 209 -1.00 -1.90 -2.45
N TYR A 210 -0.56 -1.54 -1.25
CA TYR A 210 -1.03 -2.14 0.00
C TYR A 210 -1.99 -1.19 0.68
N VAL A 211 -3.24 -1.63 0.80
CA VAL A 211 -4.31 -0.85 1.42
C VAL A 211 -5.11 -1.72 2.39
N VAL A 212 -5.81 -1.09 3.32
CA VAL A 212 -6.84 -1.72 4.15
C VAL A 212 -8.11 -0.92 4.00
N LEU A 213 -9.25 -1.60 3.87
CA LEU A 213 -10.55 -0.98 3.98
C LEU A 213 -11.12 -1.28 5.37
N LYS A 214 -11.20 -0.27 6.24
CA LYS A 214 -11.72 -0.46 7.61
C LYS A 214 -13.18 -0.88 7.60
N ASP A 215 -13.64 -1.52 8.67
CA ASP A 215 -15.05 -1.89 8.83
C ASP A 215 -16.00 -0.67 8.74
N SER A 216 -15.52 0.50 9.17
CA SER A 216 -16.24 1.77 9.10
C SER A 216 -16.17 2.45 7.72
N ALA A 217 -15.59 1.80 6.71
CA ALA A 217 -15.44 2.40 5.39
C ALA A 217 -16.77 2.52 4.65
N GLN A 218 -16.91 3.62 3.92
CA GLN A 218 -18.12 3.98 3.17
C GLN A 218 -17.74 4.68 1.86
N GLY A 219 -18.60 4.60 0.84
CA GLY A 219 -18.41 5.31 -0.43
C GLY A 219 -17.56 4.57 -1.45
N TRP A 220 -17.43 3.24 -1.33
CA TRP A 220 -16.57 2.39 -2.16
C TRP A 220 -17.36 1.47 -3.09
N GLU A 221 -18.63 1.79 -3.35
CA GLU A 221 -19.52 1.01 -4.20
C GLU A 221 -19.12 1.13 -5.69
N LEU A 222 -18.52 2.27 -6.05
CA LEU A 222 -17.95 2.48 -7.38
C LEU A 222 -16.48 2.07 -7.41
N PRO A 223 -16.02 1.45 -8.51
CA PRO A 223 -14.63 1.07 -8.65
C PRO A 223 -13.72 2.29 -8.80
N ILE A 224 -12.52 2.19 -8.23
CA ILE A 224 -11.46 3.18 -8.39
C ILE A 224 -10.61 2.85 -9.61
N ASN A 225 -9.86 3.82 -10.11
CA ASN A 225 -8.86 3.61 -11.15
C ASN A 225 -7.49 3.36 -10.51
N VAL A 226 -6.74 2.43 -11.11
CA VAL A 226 -5.31 2.27 -10.86
C VAL A 226 -4.56 2.41 -12.17
N ARG A 227 -3.39 3.04 -12.12
CA ARG A 227 -2.61 3.38 -13.31
C ARG A 227 -1.11 3.25 -13.07
N LEU A 228 -0.43 2.65 -14.04
CA LEU A 228 1.03 2.63 -14.16
C LEU A 228 1.41 3.31 -15.48
N VAL A 229 2.28 4.32 -15.42
CA VAL A 229 2.89 4.98 -16.58
C VAL A 229 4.39 4.73 -16.51
N LEU A 230 4.92 4.03 -17.51
CA LEU A 230 6.34 3.69 -17.60
C LEU A 230 7.14 4.82 -18.25
N PRO A 231 8.47 4.82 -18.11
CA PRO A 231 9.35 5.67 -18.91
C PRO A 231 9.01 5.51 -20.40
N GLY A 232 9.00 6.62 -21.13
CA GLY A 232 8.56 6.64 -22.54
C GLY A 232 7.04 6.68 -22.74
N GLY A 233 6.24 6.74 -21.66
CA GLY A 233 4.80 7.05 -21.72
C GLY A 233 3.87 5.86 -21.93
N LYS A 234 4.40 4.62 -21.98
CA LYS A 234 3.56 3.41 -22.04
C LYS A 234 2.68 3.32 -20.79
N LYS A 235 1.37 3.23 -20.99
CA LYS A 235 0.36 3.29 -19.93
C LYS A 235 -0.36 1.95 -19.76
N GLN A 236 -0.56 1.55 -18.51
CA GLN A 236 -1.48 0.49 -18.09
C GLN A 236 -2.48 1.11 -17.12
N GLN A 237 -3.78 0.91 -17.34
CA GLN A 237 -4.82 1.43 -16.45
C GLN A 237 -6.00 0.46 -16.44
N HIS A 238 -6.54 0.20 -15.26
CA HIS A 238 -7.78 -0.57 -15.11
C HIS A 238 -8.56 -0.10 -13.87
N LYS A 239 -9.79 -0.56 -13.75
CA LYS A 239 -10.66 -0.30 -12.62
C LYS A 239 -10.59 -1.43 -11.60
N VAL A 240 -10.75 -1.09 -10.32
CA VAL A 240 -10.72 -2.04 -9.20
C VAL A 240 -11.86 -1.74 -8.25
N ASN A 241 -12.67 -2.75 -7.92
CA ASN A 241 -13.67 -2.64 -6.88
C ASN A 241 -13.08 -3.07 -5.53
N LEU A 242 -12.78 -2.11 -4.65
CA LEU A 242 -12.19 -2.41 -3.34
C LEU A 242 -13.12 -3.23 -2.43
N MET A 243 -14.44 -3.16 -2.63
CA MET A 243 -15.41 -3.89 -1.80
C MET A 243 -15.43 -5.39 -2.12
N GLU A 244 -15.06 -5.77 -3.34
CA GLU A 244 -14.91 -7.16 -3.78
C GLU A 244 -13.60 -7.78 -3.27
N MET A 245 -12.61 -6.95 -2.96
CA MET A 245 -11.28 -7.38 -2.50
C MET A 245 -11.24 -7.52 -0.97
N LEU A 246 -11.90 -8.57 -0.45
CA LEU A 246 -11.92 -9.07 0.94
C LEU A 246 -11.53 -8.05 2.04
N ARG A 247 -12.50 -7.62 2.85
CA ARG A 247 -12.34 -6.60 3.90
C ARG A 247 -11.48 -6.98 5.12
N VAL A 248 -10.88 -8.17 5.15
CA VAL A 248 -10.16 -8.65 6.34
C VAL A 248 -8.66 -8.48 6.15
N GLY A 249 -8.13 -7.36 6.64
CA GLY A 249 -6.70 -7.08 6.70
C GLY A 249 -6.16 -6.36 5.46
N TRP A 250 -4.88 -6.58 5.16
CA TRP A 250 -4.18 -5.93 4.06
C TRP A 250 -4.63 -6.50 2.71
N THR A 251 -5.27 -5.64 1.93
CA THR A 251 -5.64 -5.89 0.54
C THR A 251 -4.50 -5.44 -0.38
N VAL A 252 -4.15 -6.32 -1.32
CA VAL A 252 -3.13 -6.06 -2.33
C VAL A 252 -3.82 -5.69 -3.64
N VAL A 253 -3.72 -4.42 -4.03
CA VAL A 253 -4.32 -3.92 -5.27
C VAL A 253 -3.27 -3.95 -6.39
N PRO A 254 -3.41 -4.82 -7.41
CA PRO A 254 -2.50 -4.83 -8.54
C PRO A 254 -2.67 -3.56 -9.38
N VAL A 255 -1.55 -3.00 -9.85
CA VAL A 255 -1.54 -1.80 -10.71
C VAL A 255 -1.08 -2.14 -12.13
N GLY A 256 -0.04 -2.96 -12.24
CA GLY A 256 0.52 -3.35 -13.53
C GLY A 256 1.82 -4.12 -13.40
N GLU A 257 2.31 -4.59 -14.54
CA GLU A 257 3.52 -5.40 -14.65
C GLU A 257 4.38 -4.92 -15.80
N PHE A 258 5.70 -4.99 -15.67
CA PHE A 258 6.62 -4.58 -16.74
C PHE A 258 7.98 -5.25 -16.58
N VAL A 259 8.70 -5.40 -17.69
CA VAL A 259 10.10 -5.84 -17.66
C VAL A 259 10.98 -4.61 -17.48
N ALA A 260 11.86 -4.61 -16.49
CA ALA A 260 12.83 -3.53 -16.30
C ALA A 260 13.87 -3.56 -17.43
N GLY A 261 13.93 -2.50 -18.23
CA GLY A 261 14.88 -2.39 -19.35
C GLY A 261 16.21 -1.77 -18.93
N GLU A 262 17.32 -2.19 -19.56
CA GLU A 262 18.64 -1.57 -19.36
C GLU A 262 18.74 -0.16 -19.94
N LYS A 263 18.03 0.09 -21.06
CA LYS A 263 18.15 1.32 -21.86
C LYS A 263 16.94 2.25 -21.76
N ASP A 264 15.81 1.74 -21.28
CA ASP A 264 14.55 2.47 -21.15
C ASP A 264 14.33 2.96 -19.70
N GLY A 265 15.42 3.20 -18.97
CA GLY A 265 15.39 3.62 -17.58
C GLY A 265 14.89 5.05 -17.42
N GLY A 266 14.11 5.29 -16.38
CA GLY A 266 13.58 6.61 -16.03
C GLY A 266 12.55 6.56 -14.91
N GLU A 267 11.88 7.68 -14.69
CA GLU A 267 10.81 7.77 -13.70
C GLU A 267 9.53 7.10 -14.23
N MET A 268 8.98 6.16 -13.45
CA MET A 268 7.62 5.67 -13.62
C MET A 268 6.67 6.36 -12.65
N GLU A 269 5.41 6.50 -13.07
CA GLU A 269 4.33 7.04 -12.25
C GLU A 269 3.30 5.96 -11.93
N ILE A 270 2.89 5.92 -10.67
CA ILE A 270 1.97 4.92 -10.12
C ILE A 270 0.82 5.69 -9.48
N SER A 271 -0.43 5.33 -9.75
CA SER A 271 -1.57 6.10 -9.22
C SER A 271 -2.74 5.22 -8.84
N LEU A 272 -3.44 5.64 -7.79
CA LEU A 272 -4.73 5.14 -7.34
C LEU A 272 -5.66 6.34 -7.19
N PHE A 273 -6.77 6.37 -7.93
CA PHE A 273 -7.60 7.56 -8.00
C PHE A 273 -9.06 7.33 -8.39
N GLU A 274 -9.94 8.22 -7.95
CA GLU A 274 -11.35 8.30 -8.33
C GLU A 274 -11.80 9.77 -8.21
N TYR A 275 -12.12 10.38 -9.35
CA TYR A 275 -12.30 11.83 -9.49
C TYR A 275 -13.73 12.22 -9.88
N ASP A 276 -14.48 11.30 -10.49
CA ASP A 276 -15.68 11.60 -11.26
C ASP A 276 -16.96 11.13 -10.56
N GLY A 277 -16.83 10.27 -9.54
CA GLY A 277 -17.97 9.63 -8.89
C GLY A 277 -18.77 10.54 -7.96
N GLY A 278 -18.19 11.64 -7.46
CA GLY A 278 -18.83 12.58 -6.52
C GLY A 278 -19.17 12.00 -5.12
N THR A 279 -19.16 10.68 -4.97
CA THR A 279 -19.43 9.97 -3.73
C THR A 279 -18.33 10.23 -2.71
N TRP A 280 -18.74 10.64 -1.50
CA TRP A 280 -17.85 10.79 -0.35
C TRP A 280 -17.36 9.44 0.15
N LYS A 281 -16.04 9.33 0.34
CA LYS A 281 -15.31 8.11 0.69
C LYS A 281 -14.59 8.28 2.01
N GLN A 282 -14.56 7.25 2.83
CA GLN A 282 -13.81 7.22 4.08
C GLN A 282 -13.35 5.80 4.45
N GLY A 283 -12.37 5.71 5.36
CA GLY A 283 -11.94 4.45 5.96
C GLY A 283 -10.93 3.63 5.15
N LEU A 284 -10.39 4.17 4.05
CA LEU A 284 -9.23 3.60 3.37
C LEU A 284 -7.97 3.92 4.16
N VAL A 285 -7.13 2.92 4.42
CA VAL A 285 -5.79 3.08 4.98
C VAL A 285 -4.78 2.66 3.94
N ILE A 286 -3.77 3.49 3.70
CA ILE A 286 -2.71 3.24 2.72
C ILE A 286 -1.42 2.96 3.47
N GLY A 287 -0.81 1.80 3.19
CA GLY A 287 0.53 1.47 3.67
C GLY A 287 1.62 1.90 2.71
N GLY A 288 1.38 1.76 1.40
CA GLY A 288 2.36 2.12 0.39
C GLY A 288 2.20 1.35 -0.92
N ILE A 289 3.27 1.33 -1.69
CA ILE A 289 3.41 0.66 -2.98
C ILE A 289 4.58 -0.31 -2.91
N ALA A 290 4.40 -1.58 -3.28
CA ALA A 290 5.52 -2.49 -3.54
C ALA A 290 5.82 -2.62 -5.02
N ILE A 291 7.12 -2.74 -5.30
CA ILE A 291 7.70 -3.03 -6.59
C ILE A 291 8.65 -4.20 -6.37
N LYS A 292 8.27 -5.38 -6.85
CA LYS A 292 9.06 -6.61 -6.66
C LYS A 292 9.00 -7.50 -7.90
N PRO A 293 9.95 -8.43 -8.08
CA PRO A 293 9.85 -9.45 -9.12
C PRO A 293 8.51 -10.19 -9.04
N LYS A 294 7.99 -10.57 -10.21
CA LYS A 294 6.87 -11.48 -10.32
C LYS A 294 7.40 -12.92 -10.21
N GLU A 295 6.79 -13.69 -9.32
CA GLU A 295 7.07 -15.12 -9.14
C GLU A 295 6.51 -15.96 -10.29
#